data_AF-A0A935D0Q7-F1
#
_entry.id   AF-A0A935D0Q7-F1
#
_cell.length_a   1.000
_cell.length_b   1.000
_cell.length_c   1.000
_cell.angle_alpha   90.00
_cell.angle_beta   90.00
_cell.angle_gamma   90.00
#
_symmetry.space_group_name_H-M   'P 1'
#
loop_
_entity.id
_entity.type
_entity.pdbx_description
1 polymer ?
#
loop_
_entity_poly.entity_id
_entity_poly.type
_entity_poly.pdbx_seq_one_letter_code
_entity_poly.pdbx_strand_id
1 'polypeptide(L)'
;MNIHILKTPEVEPSIFDSVVDFLSSFDGPLEFNRSYYEFSKEEFYFLGYHLYPYHPFQYPSNDTALGYTPGRGYPLSWRELFSLCNFYRETFRIADDAFVVLLTKRKNALNWFSASDESNNIFVHTEDWELYTEVNPKYLVAYQILENVMQVLMKADIYNAPNAFVHENPRGCMNDLCIRKQEVIIKLQTGNICAGCLAKLKEEGTSAAAIRQTRNIFDAIRNEFLFHEEEPPVDPIPLVIDNKGKILLPNNNLEIRLSQLYKTLYLFLLSKPEGVTLAQLSSHNNELIAIYRKLRPSVAMEDARIRIFNLSHPSGDGFNPIRSRINKAIFELLGDPLADFYKICGSASNPYYIPIPRNIVDIRY
;
A
#
# COMPACT_ATOMS: atom_id res chain seq x y z
N MET A 1 -14.35 -17.75 21.08
CA MET A 1 -13.01 -17.24 21.41
C MET A 1 -12.97 -15.80 20.99
N ASN A 2 -12.91 -14.89 21.95
CA ASN A 2 -13.03 -13.46 21.69
C ASN A 2 -11.69 -12.88 21.26
N ILE A 3 -11.70 -12.08 20.19
CA ILE A 3 -10.55 -11.36 19.66
C ILE A 3 -10.94 -9.89 19.58
N HIS A 4 -10.47 -9.08 20.51
CA HIS A 4 -10.73 -7.64 20.55
C HIS A 4 -9.71 -6.92 19.67
N ILE A 5 -10.16 -6.28 18.60
CA ILE A 5 -9.30 -5.57 17.66
C ILE A 5 -9.40 -4.07 17.93
N LEU A 6 -8.25 -3.47 18.22
CA LEU A 6 -8.01 -2.08 18.54
C LEU A 6 -7.17 -1.44 17.43
N LYS A 7 -7.07 -0.12 17.46
CA LYS A 7 -6.18 0.61 16.57
C LYS A 7 -5.51 1.79 17.29
N THR A 8 -4.30 2.10 16.89
CA THR A 8 -3.66 3.37 17.25
C THR A 8 -4.27 4.54 16.45
N PRO A 9 -4.09 5.81 16.89
CA PRO A 9 -4.75 6.96 16.27
C PRO A 9 -4.46 7.16 14.77
N GLU A 10 -3.28 6.75 14.29
CA GLU A 10 -2.87 6.92 12.89
C GLU A 10 -3.51 5.91 11.91
N VAL A 11 -4.10 4.82 12.40
CA VAL A 11 -4.83 3.88 11.56
C VAL A 11 -6.18 4.47 11.20
N GLU A 12 -6.42 4.59 9.89
CA GLU A 12 -7.67 5.11 9.34
C GLU A 12 -8.85 4.18 9.68
N PRO A 13 -10.01 4.74 10.09
CA PRO A 13 -11.20 3.94 10.38
C PRO A 13 -11.61 3.02 9.23
N SER A 14 -11.51 3.48 7.98
CA SER A 14 -11.85 2.68 6.78
C SER A 14 -11.02 1.39 6.67
N ILE A 15 -9.71 1.47 6.89
CA ILE A 15 -8.83 0.29 6.88
C ILE A 15 -9.21 -0.64 8.03
N PHE A 16 -9.34 -0.08 9.24
CA PHE A 16 -9.71 -0.83 10.43
C PHE A 16 -11.02 -1.60 10.25
N ASP A 17 -12.08 -0.91 9.82
CA ASP A 17 -13.41 -1.49 9.59
C ASP A 17 -13.33 -2.58 8.53
N SER A 18 -12.63 -2.34 7.42
CA SER A 18 -12.50 -3.32 6.34
C SER A 18 -11.81 -4.62 6.76
N VAL A 19 -10.84 -4.56 7.69
CA VAL A 19 -10.15 -5.74 8.22
C VAL A 19 -11.09 -6.53 9.13
N VAL A 20 -11.77 -5.87 10.06
CA VAL A 20 -12.67 -6.55 10.99
C VAL A 20 -13.86 -7.14 10.25
N ASP A 21 -14.46 -6.39 9.31
CA ASP A 21 -15.61 -6.87 8.55
C ASP A 21 -15.26 -8.07 7.66
N PHE A 22 -14.06 -8.08 7.06
CA PHE A 22 -13.56 -9.24 6.34
C PHE A 22 -13.45 -10.46 7.26
N LEU A 23 -12.79 -10.33 8.42
CA LEU A 23 -12.63 -11.42 9.38
C LEU A 23 -13.98 -11.93 9.92
N SER A 24 -14.90 -11.01 10.22
CA SER A 24 -16.25 -11.30 10.71
C SER A 24 -17.18 -11.90 9.64
N SER A 25 -16.79 -11.91 8.36
CA SER A 25 -17.59 -12.52 7.29
C SER A 25 -17.53 -14.05 7.25
N PHE A 26 -16.72 -14.67 8.10
CA PHE A 26 -16.51 -16.12 8.15
C PHE A 26 -17.08 -16.71 9.43
N ASP A 27 -18.02 -17.66 9.28
CA ASP A 27 -18.61 -18.39 10.40
C ASP A 27 -17.58 -19.23 11.15
N GLY A 28 -17.62 -19.18 12.48
CA GLY A 28 -16.83 -20.05 13.33
C GLY A 28 -16.69 -19.54 14.76
N PRO A 29 -15.89 -20.23 15.59
CA PRO A 29 -15.75 -19.92 17.01
C PRO A 29 -14.82 -18.74 17.31
N LEU A 30 -14.08 -18.20 16.33
CA LEU A 30 -13.31 -16.97 16.48
C LEU A 30 -14.26 -15.77 16.28
N GLU A 31 -14.41 -14.96 17.32
CA GLU A 31 -15.32 -13.82 17.37
C GLU A 31 -14.50 -12.53 17.36
N PHE A 32 -14.59 -11.78 16.27
CA PHE A 32 -13.82 -10.54 16.07
C PHE A 32 -14.62 -9.33 16.53
N ASN A 33 -14.20 -8.73 17.65
CA ASN A 33 -14.86 -7.62 18.30
C ASN A 33 -14.09 -6.32 18.03
N ARG A 34 -14.69 -5.40 17.26
CA ARG A 34 -14.13 -4.06 17.06
C ARG A 34 -14.24 -3.20 18.31
N SER A 35 -13.19 -2.44 18.61
CA SER A 35 -13.20 -1.40 19.63
C SER A 35 -12.70 -0.08 19.04
N TYR A 36 -13.53 0.94 19.13
CA TYR A 36 -13.18 2.32 18.75
C TYR A 36 -12.61 3.13 19.92
N TYR A 37 -12.11 2.46 20.96
CA TYR A 37 -11.45 3.16 22.07
C TYR A 37 -10.25 3.95 21.56
N GLU A 38 -10.23 5.24 21.86
CA GLU A 38 -9.14 6.15 21.47
C GLU A 38 -8.18 6.36 22.63
N PHE A 39 -6.92 5.97 22.43
CA PHE A 39 -5.87 6.18 23.42
C PHE A 39 -5.52 7.66 23.56
N SER A 40 -5.48 8.15 24.79
CA SER A 40 -5.04 9.51 25.11
C SER A 40 -3.55 9.67 24.79
N LYS A 41 -3.20 10.77 24.11
CA LYS A 41 -1.80 11.14 23.85
C LYS A 41 -1.12 11.72 25.09
N GLU A 42 -1.90 12.21 26.06
CA GLU A 42 -1.41 12.67 27.34
C GLU A 42 -0.92 11.50 28.20
N GLU A 43 -1.67 10.40 28.19
CA GLU A 43 -1.32 9.15 28.89
C GLU A 43 -0.26 8.35 28.13
N PHE A 44 -0.40 8.25 26.81
CA PHE A 44 0.53 7.56 25.91
C PHE A 44 1.28 8.55 25.01
N TYR A 45 2.19 9.32 25.62
CA TYR A 45 2.94 10.39 24.95
C TYR A 45 3.66 9.96 23.65
N PHE A 46 4.06 8.68 23.54
CA PHE A 46 4.69 8.14 22.33
C PHE A 46 3.75 8.09 21.11
N LEU A 47 2.44 8.16 21.31
CA LEU A 47 1.42 8.33 20.26
C LEU A 47 1.32 9.77 19.74
N GLY A 48 1.86 10.74 20.48
CA GLY A 48 1.90 12.16 20.09
C GLY A 48 2.91 12.49 18.99
N TYR A 49 3.85 11.58 18.70
CA TYR A 49 4.78 11.71 17.59
C TYR A 49 4.04 11.49 16.26
N HIS A 50 3.49 12.58 15.72
CA HIS A 50 2.95 12.60 14.37
C HIS A 50 4.04 12.23 13.37
N LEU A 51 3.71 11.37 12.40
CA LEU A 51 4.50 11.12 11.20
C LEU A 51 4.65 12.47 10.44
N TYR A 52 5.66 13.27 10.81
CA TYR A 52 5.98 14.48 10.06
C TYR A 52 6.30 14.08 8.61
N PRO A 53 5.78 14.80 7.60
CA PRO A 53 6.01 14.47 6.18
C PRO A 53 7.48 14.50 5.76
N TYR A 54 8.35 15.10 6.59
CA TYR A 54 9.80 14.97 6.50
C TYR A 54 10.34 14.44 7.82
N HIS A 55 10.43 13.11 7.93
CA HIS A 55 11.19 12.48 8.99
C HIS A 55 12.68 12.56 8.61
N PRO A 56 13.57 13.16 9.42
CA PRO A 56 15.02 13.20 9.13
C PRO A 56 15.71 11.83 9.31
N PHE A 57 14.93 10.76 9.49
CA PHE A 57 15.44 9.41 9.49
C PHE A 57 15.51 8.88 8.08
N GLN A 58 16.73 8.89 7.54
CA GLN A 58 17.07 7.98 6.47
C GLN A 58 17.18 6.58 7.07
N TYR A 59 16.16 5.76 6.83
CA TYR A 59 16.28 4.32 7.02
C TYR A 59 17.26 3.80 5.95
N PRO A 60 18.32 3.08 6.32
CA PRO A 60 19.25 2.55 5.34
C PRO A 60 18.58 1.52 4.42
N SER A 61 17.57 0.78 4.91
CA SER A 61 16.69 -0.07 4.11
C SER A 61 15.41 -0.42 4.91
N ASN A 62 14.38 -0.95 4.22
CA ASN A 62 13.18 -1.52 4.86
C ASN A 62 13.42 -2.91 5.50
N ASP A 63 14.59 -3.49 5.25
CA ASP A 63 14.99 -4.83 5.66
C ASP A 63 15.93 -4.84 6.88
N THR A 64 16.39 -3.67 7.34
CA THR A 64 17.32 -3.56 8.47
C THR A 64 16.62 -3.04 9.73
N ALA A 65 16.67 -3.82 10.81
CA ALA A 65 16.15 -3.39 12.12
C ALA A 65 16.95 -2.20 12.65
N LEU A 66 16.25 -1.17 13.13
CA LEU A 66 16.87 -0.01 13.78
C LEU A 66 16.56 -0.05 15.28
N GLY A 67 17.64 -0.10 16.06
CA GLY A 67 17.55 -0.02 17.51
C GLY A 67 17.02 1.32 18.01
N TYR A 68 16.52 1.29 19.24
CA TYR A 68 16.03 2.46 19.93
C TYR A 68 17.22 3.47 20.19
N THR A 69 17.22 4.71 19.61
CA THR A 69 17.99 5.92 20.08
C THR A 69 17.23 7.21 20.62
N PRO A 70 17.48 7.75 21.85
CA PRO A 70 16.63 8.75 22.58
C PRO A 70 16.33 10.09 21.95
N GLY A 71 17.30 10.67 21.24
CA GLY A 71 17.17 12.02 20.68
C GLY A 71 16.52 12.09 19.31
N ARG A 72 16.08 10.96 18.74
CA ARG A 72 15.74 10.86 17.32
C ARG A 72 14.24 10.66 17.10
N GLY A 73 13.53 10.07 18.05
CA GLY A 73 12.18 9.52 17.86
C GLY A 73 12.28 8.11 17.27
N TYR A 74 11.33 7.24 17.59
CA TYR A 74 11.59 5.81 17.57
C TYR A 74 10.52 5.00 16.84
N PRO A 75 10.90 3.89 16.19
CA PRO A 75 9.99 2.76 16.08
C PRO A 75 9.52 2.38 17.49
N LEU A 76 8.23 2.13 17.67
CA LEU A 76 7.71 1.78 18.97
C LEU A 76 8.35 0.48 19.47
N SER A 77 8.84 0.48 20.69
CA SER A 77 9.25 -0.74 21.36
C SER A 77 8.06 -1.67 21.52
N TRP A 78 8.30 -2.97 21.59
CA TRP A 78 7.23 -3.94 21.85
C TRP A 78 6.57 -3.67 23.21
N ARG A 79 7.33 -3.18 24.20
CA ARG A 79 6.80 -2.75 25.49
C ARG A 79 5.79 -1.61 25.35
N GLU A 80 6.06 -0.60 24.53
CA GLU A 80 5.12 0.49 24.26
C GLU A 80 3.86 -0.03 23.57
N LEU A 81 4.01 -0.87 22.54
CA LEU A 81 2.87 -1.46 21.81
C LEU A 81 1.98 -2.31 22.73
N PHE A 82 2.57 -3.23 23.49
CA PHE A 82 1.83 -4.09 24.40
C PHE A 82 1.29 -3.34 25.63
N SER A 83 1.87 -2.20 26.01
CA SER A 83 1.31 -1.36 27.08
C SER A 83 -0.10 -0.83 26.75
N LEU A 84 -0.36 -0.54 25.47
CA LEU A 84 -1.68 -0.13 25.00
C LEU A 84 -2.69 -1.27 25.12
N CYS A 85 -2.28 -2.50 24.74
CA CYS A 85 -3.12 -3.68 24.89
C CYS A 85 -3.43 -3.98 26.36
N ASN A 86 -2.41 -3.96 27.23
CA ASN A 86 -2.57 -4.19 28.66
C ASN A 86 -3.48 -3.14 29.31
N PHE A 87 -3.29 -1.87 28.98
CA PHE A 87 -4.17 -0.81 29.44
C PHE A 87 -5.63 -1.05 29.02
N TYR A 88 -5.86 -1.44 27.76
CA TYR A 88 -7.20 -1.78 27.28
C TYR A 88 -7.78 -2.97 28.05
N ARG A 89 -6.99 -4.03 28.28
CA ARG A 89 -7.41 -5.19 29.09
C ARG A 89 -7.88 -4.79 30.47
N GLU A 90 -7.09 -3.99 31.19
CA GLU A 90 -7.40 -3.54 32.55
C GLU A 90 -8.64 -2.66 32.58
N THR A 91 -8.73 -1.71 31.65
CA THR A 91 -9.84 -0.75 31.55
C THR A 91 -11.17 -1.43 31.26
N PHE A 92 -11.19 -2.38 30.32
CA PHE A 92 -12.40 -3.06 29.87
C PHE A 92 -12.62 -4.44 30.50
N ARG A 93 -11.73 -4.85 31.43
CA ARG A 93 -11.75 -6.14 32.13
C ARG A 93 -11.83 -7.33 31.15
N ILE A 94 -10.99 -7.30 30.14
CA ILE A 94 -10.90 -8.34 29.12
C ILE A 94 -10.35 -9.62 29.74
N ALA A 95 -11.00 -10.75 29.49
CA ALA A 95 -10.60 -12.05 30.03
C ALA A 95 -9.21 -12.49 29.56
N ASP A 96 -8.48 -13.21 30.40
CA ASP A 96 -7.10 -13.63 30.13
C ASP A 96 -6.99 -14.56 28.90
N ASP A 97 -8.02 -15.36 28.63
CA ASP A 97 -8.10 -16.27 27.49
C ASP A 97 -8.62 -15.62 26.19
N ALA A 98 -9.10 -14.38 26.26
CA ALA A 98 -9.42 -13.58 25.08
C ALA A 98 -8.13 -13.00 24.47
N PHE A 99 -8.18 -12.60 23.21
CA PHE A 99 -7.08 -11.91 22.52
C PHE A 99 -7.33 -10.40 22.47
N VAL A 100 -6.25 -9.62 22.53
CA VAL A 100 -6.29 -8.18 22.25
C VAL A 100 -5.29 -7.87 21.14
N VAL A 101 -5.78 -7.38 20.01
CA VAL A 101 -4.99 -7.12 18.80
C VAL A 101 -4.93 -5.62 18.56
N LEU A 102 -3.75 -5.03 18.54
CA LEU A 102 -3.52 -3.62 18.23
C LEU A 102 -3.02 -3.46 16.79
N LEU A 103 -3.81 -2.79 15.96
CA LEU A 103 -3.39 -2.37 14.63
C LEU A 103 -2.63 -1.03 14.71
N THR A 104 -1.48 -0.93 14.04
CA THR A 104 -0.68 0.31 14.02
C THR A 104 0.05 0.54 12.70
N LYS A 105 0.12 1.81 12.25
CA LYS A 105 1.02 2.21 11.15
C LYS A 105 2.43 2.52 11.65
N ARG A 106 2.66 2.59 12.97
CA ARG A 106 3.99 2.87 13.51
C ARG A 106 4.89 1.64 13.32
N LYS A 107 6.10 1.86 12.81
CA LYS A 107 7.16 0.84 12.78
C LYS A 107 7.51 0.43 14.21
N ASN A 108 7.88 -0.83 14.40
CA ASN A 108 8.35 -1.34 15.69
C ASN A 108 9.87 -1.53 15.71
N ALA A 109 10.46 -1.52 16.90
CA ALA A 109 11.92 -1.53 17.10
C ALA A 109 12.63 -2.76 16.54
N LEU A 110 11.92 -3.86 16.31
CA LEU A 110 12.49 -5.09 15.77
C LEU A 110 12.19 -5.29 14.28
N ASN A 111 11.42 -4.39 13.66
CA ASN A 111 11.05 -4.42 12.24
C ASN A 111 10.17 -5.64 11.83
N TRP A 112 9.38 -6.18 12.77
CA TRP A 112 8.48 -7.32 12.51
C TRP A 112 7.15 -6.84 11.92
N PHE A 113 6.47 -7.70 11.14
CA PHE A 113 5.11 -7.39 10.70
C PHE A 113 4.10 -7.44 11.84
N SER A 114 4.32 -8.32 12.80
CA SER A 114 3.45 -8.56 13.94
C SER A 114 4.19 -9.37 15.00
N ALA A 115 3.70 -9.39 16.23
CA ALA A 115 4.13 -10.33 17.26
C ALA A 115 3.10 -10.42 18.39
N SER A 116 3.18 -11.48 19.18
CA SER A 116 2.36 -11.71 20.37
C SER A 116 3.18 -11.73 21.67
N ASP A 117 2.60 -11.27 22.78
CA ASP A 117 3.16 -11.46 24.13
C ASP A 117 2.56 -12.69 24.85
N GLU A 118 2.94 -12.88 26.11
CA GLU A 118 2.45 -13.99 26.97
C GLU A 118 1.00 -13.82 27.44
N SER A 119 0.42 -12.63 27.25
CA SER A 119 -0.92 -12.25 27.71
C SER A 119 -1.95 -12.24 26.57
N ASN A 120 -1.69 -12.97 25.49
CA ASN A 120 -2.53 -12.99 24.28
C ASN A 120 -2.75 -11.59 23.67
N ASN A 121 -1.82 -10.66 23.90
CA ASN A 121 -1.80 -9.39 23.19
C ASN A 121 -1.00 -9.55 21.91
N ILE A 122 -1.47 -8.93 20.85
CA ILE A 122 -0.85 -8.95 19.52
C ILE A 122 -0.74 -7.52 19.03
N PHE A 123 0.37 -7.16 18.38
CA PHE A 123 0.39 -5.98 17.52
C PHE A 123 0.53 -6.41 16.06
N VAL A 124 -0.07 -5.65 15.14
CA VAL A 124 0.04 -5.87 13.69
C VAL A 124 0.31 -4.56 12.98
N HIS A 125 1.35 -4.53 12.15
CA HIS A 125 1.71 -3.41 11.30
C HIS A 125 0.78 -3.31 10.08
N THR A 126 0.29 -2.12 9.78
CA THR A 126 -0.74 -1.92 8.74
C THR A 126 -0.29 -1.09 7.54
N GLU A 127 0.98 -0.67 7.49
CA GLU A 127 1.53 0.19 6.42
C GLU A 127 2.68 -0.51 5.68
N ASP A 128 3.16 0.08 4.58
CA ASP A 128 4.25 -0.40 3.74
C ASP A 128 4.00 -1.77 3.03
N TRP A 129 2.76 -2.28 3.03
CA TRP A 129 2.40 -3.55 2.39
C TRP A 129 2.47 -3.49 0.86
N GLU A 130 2.23 -2.30 0.30
CA GLU A 130 2.35 -1.98 -1.13
C GLU A 130 3.78 -2.14 -1.68
N LEU A 131 4.77 -2.23 -0.80
CA LEU A 131 6.16 -2.52 -1.19
C LEU A 131 6.37 -3.97 -1.58
N TYR A 132 5.43 -4.86 -1.23
CA TYR A 132 5.54 -6.30 -1.46
C TYR A 132 4.44 -6.82 -2.42
N THR A 133 3.24 -6.23 -2.41
CA THR A 133 2.13 -6.69 -3.24
C THR A 133 1.16 -5.56 -3.56
N GLU A 134 0.45 -5.68 -4.69
CA GLU A 134 -0.66 -4.79 -5.07
C GLU A 134 -2.00 -5.22 -4.44
N VAL A 135 -2.05 -6.42 -3.84
CA VAL A 135 -3.23 -6.93 -3.12
C VAL A 135 -3.58 -5.97 -1.98
N ASN A 136 -4.89 -5.74 -1.80
CA ASN A 136 -5.38 -4.83 -0.76
C ASN A 136 -4.80 -5.17 0.63
N PRO A 137 -4.15 -4.21 1.33
CA PRO A 137 -3.51 -4.45 2.62
C PRO A 137 -4.39 -5.10 3.69
N LYS A 138 -5.72 -4.94 3.62
CA LYS A 138 -6.64 -5.55 4.59
C LYS A 138 -6.47 -7.07 4.71
N TYR A 139 -6.17 -7.76 3.59
CA TYR A 139 -5.99 -9.20 3.56
C TYR A 139 -4.70 -9.63 4.25
N LEU A 140 -3.64 -8.83 4.10
CA LEU A 140 -2.34 -9.07 4.73
C LEU A 140 -2.44 -8.83 6.25
N VAL A 141 -3.12 -7.77 6.67
CA VAL A 141 -3.38 -7.49 8.07
C VAL A 141 -4.23 -8.60 8.71
N ALA A 142 -5.31 -9.03 8.04
CA ALA A 142 -6.14 -10.14 8.48
C ALA A 142 -5.35 -11.45 8.62
N TYR A 143 -4.45 -11.73 7.66
CA TYR A 143 -3.55 -12.88 7.73
C TYR A 143 -2.67 -12.83 8.98
N GLN A 144 -2.02 -11.68 9.23
CA GLN A 144 -1.12 -11.50 10.37
C GLN A 144 -1.86 -11.62 11.72
N ILE A 145 -3.10 -11.14 11.83
CA ILE A 145 -3.93 -11.34 13.02
C ILE A 145 -4.10 -12.84 13.30
N LEU A 146 -4.54 -13.60 12.29
CA LEU A 146 -4.80 -15.03 12.43
C LEU A 146 -3.52 -15.85 12.65
N GLU A 147 -2.42 -15.48 12.00
CA GLU A 147 -1.12 -16.10 12.19
C GLU A 147 -0.71 -16.04 13.66
N ASN A 148 -0.76 -14.86 14.29
CA ASN A 148 -0.41 -14.69 15.69
C ASN A 148 -1.38 -15.43 16.63
N VAL A 149 -2.69 -15.37 16.36
CA VAL A 149 -3.68 -16.12 17.15
C VAL A 149 -3.36 -17.61 17.11
N MET A 150 -3.11 -18.18 15.93
CA MET A 150 -2.77 -19.60 15.81
C MET A 150 -1.41 -19.94 16.44
N GLN A 151 -0.40 -19.07 16.30
CA GLN A 151 0.91 -19.24 16.94
C GLN A 151 0.80 -19.29 18.46
N VAL A 152 0.00 -18.41 19.06
CA VAL A 152 -0.29 -18.43 20.50
C VAL A 152 -1.01 -19.72 20.90
N LEU A 153 -2.07 -20.11 20.16
CA LEU A 153 -2.84 -21.32 20.47
C LEU A 153 -2.04 -22.62 20.35
N MET A 154 -1.04 -22.66 19.47
CA MET A 154 -0.11 -23.79 19.34
C MET A 154 1.12 -23.68 20.25
N LYS A 155 1.21 -22.62 21.06
CA LYS A 155 2.36 -22.29 21.91
C LYS A 155 3.68 -22.28 21.13
N ALA A 156 3.67 -21.64 19.96
CA ALA A 156 4.87 -21.48 19.15
C ALA A 156 5.85 -20.52 19.85
N ASP A 157 7.12 -20.93 19.95
CA ASP A 157 8.18 -20.06 20.43
C ASP A 157 8.70 -19.20 19.28
N ILE A 158 8.13 -18.02 19.09
CA ILE A 158 8.57 -17.08 18.04
C ILE A 158 9.84 -16.31 18.43
N TYR A 159 10.18 -16.29 19.71
CA TYR A 159 11.32 -15.53 20.24
C TYR A 159 12.64 -16.29 20.11
N ASN A 160 12.59 -17.62 20.14
CA ASN A 160 13.73 -18.50 19.86
C ASN A 160 13.56 -19.20 18.50
N ALA A 161 13.40 -18.38 17.45
CA ALA A 161 13.32 -18.84 16.06
C ALA A 161 14.72 -18.85 15.38
N PRO A 162 14.95 -19.71 14.37
CA PRO A 162 14.03 -20.74 13.88
C PRO A 162 13.96 -21.97 14.79
N ASN A 163 12.86 -22.71 14.70
CA ASN A 163 12.66 -23.98 15.43
C ASN A 163 11.70 -24.91 14.67
N ALA A 164 11.29 -26.03 15.30
CA ALA A 164 10.41 -27.02 14.66
C ALA A 164 9.09 -26.44 14.11
N PHE A 165 8.62 -25.33 14.68
CA PHE A 165 7.36 -24.70 14.33
C PHE A 165 7.51 -23.29 13.75
N VAL A 166 8.74 -22.79 13.55
CA VAL A 166 9.04 -21.52 12.89
C VAL A 166 10.12 -21.75 11.83
N HIS A 167 9.74 -21.67 10.56
CA HIS A 167 10.52 -22.21 9.45
C HIS A 167 11.46 -21.17 8.86
N GLU A 168 12.76 -21.42 8.97
CA GLU A 168 13.79 -20.54 8.38
C GLU A 168 13.66 -20.44 6.86
N ASN A 169 13.53 -21.59 6.20
CA ASN A 169 13.30 -21.66 4.76
C ASN A 169 11.79 -21.66 4.48
N PRO A 170 11.26 -20.65 3.78
CA PRO A 170 9.83 -20.58 3.47
C PRO A 170 9.36 -21.80 2.67
N ARG A 171 8.24 -22.38 3.08
CA ARG A 171 7.61 -23.53 2.42
C ARG A 171 6.11 -23.34 2.16
N GLY A 172 5.63 -22.10 2.26
CA GLY A 172 4.22 -21.75 2.18
C GLY A 172 3.43 -22.10 3.44
N CYS A 173 4.05 -22.03 4.62
CA CYS A 173 3.35 -22.21 5.89
C CYS A 173 3.08 -20.85 6.54
N MET A 174 2.01 -20.73 7.33
CA MET A 174 1.77 -19.55 8.18
C MET A 174 2.96 -19.22 9.09
N ASN A 175 3.73 -20.23 9.49
CA ASN A 175 4.91 -20.05 10.34
C ASN A 175 6.24 -20.00 9.56
N ASP A 176 6.21 -19.68 8.27
CA ASP A 176 7.43 -19.29 7.58
C ASP A 176 7.96 -17.98 8.16
N LEU A 177 9.22 -18.00 8.60
CA LEU A 177 9.87 -16.87 9.29
C LEU A 177 10.02 -15.66 8.36
N CYS A 178 10.18 -15.89 7.05
CA CYS A 178 10.32 -14.85 6.03
C CYS A 178 11.43 -13.85 6.42
N ILE A 179 12.66 -14.34 6.61
CA ILE A 179 13.81 -13.53 7.03
C ILE A 179 13.98 -12.33 6.09
N ARG A 180 13.72 -12.54 4.79
CA ARG A 180 13.56 -11.44 3.83
C ARG A 180 12.08 -11.08 3.76
N LYS A 181 11.75 -9.81 3.99
CA LYS A 181 10.35 -9.36 4.04
C LYS A 181 9.56 -9.68 2.79
N GLN A 182 10.18 -9.69 1.61
CA GLN A 182 9.54 -10.04 0.34
C GLN A 182 9.04 -11.50 0.31
N GLU A 183 9.62 -12.40 1.12
CA GLU A 183 9.19 -13.80 1.23
C GLU A 183 7.80 -13.94 1.88
N VAL A 184 7.28 -12.90 2.55
CA VAL A 184 5.93 -12.89 3.13
C VAL A 184 4.85 -13.22 2.07
N ILE A 185 5.10 -12.86 0.81
CA ILE A 185 4.22 -13.14 -0.32
C ILE A 185 3.99 -14.65 -0.47
N ILE A 186 5.00 -15.49 -0.18
CA ILE A 186 4.90 -16.95 -0.32
C ILE A 186 3.83 -17.50 0.62
N LYS A 187 3.82 -17.09 1.90
CA LYS A 187 2.83 -17.57 2.86
C LYS A 187 1.43 -17.01 2.58
N LEU A 188 1.34 -15.78 2.05
CA LEU A 188 0.08 -15.17 1.64
C LEU A 188 -0.54 -15.86 0.40
N GLN A 189 0.27 -16.17 -0.63
CA GLN A 189 -0.16 -16.86 -1.85
C GLN A 189 -0.54 -18.32 -1.59
N THR A 190 0.06 -18.96 -0.60
CA THR A 190 -0.22 -20.37 -0.29
C THR A 190 -1.34 -20.52 0.72
N GLY A 191 -1.53 -19.57 1.64
CA GLY A 191 -2.62 -19.57 2.62
C GLY A 191 -2.64 -20.84 3.49
N ASN A 192 -1.48 -21.47 3.71
CA ASN A 192 -1.45 -22.85 4.18
C ASN A 192 -0.85 -23.00 5.58
N ILE A 193 -1.34 -24.00 6.32
CA ILE A 193 -0.78 -24.43 7.60
C ILE A 193 -0.23 -25.84 7.38
N CYS A 194 1.08 -26.01 7.50
CA CYS A 194 1.71 -27.30 7.23
C CYS A 194 1.22 -28.40 8.19
N ALA A 195 1.42 -29.66 7.81
CA ALA A 195 0.99 -30.82 8.62
C ALA A 195 1.56 -30.81 10.04
N GLY A 196 2.82 -30.38 10.21
CA GLY A 196 3.46 -30.27 11.54
C GLY A 196 2.79 -29.22 12.43
N CYS A 197 2.53 -28.02 11.90
CA CYS A 197 1.82 -26.97 12.65
C CYS A 197 0.38 -27.35 12.94
N LEU A 198 -0.32 -28.01 12.00
CA LEU A 198 -1.67 -28.53 12.23
C LEU A 198 -1.70 -29.62 13.32
N ALA A 199 -0.72 -30.51 13.35
CA ALA A 199 -0.60 -31.52 14.39
C ALA A 199 -0.38 -30.86 15.75
N LYS A 200 0.49 -29.85 15.82
CA LYS A 200 0.77 -29.12 17.06
C LYS A 200 -0.43 -28.32 17.57
N LEU A 201 -1.17 -27.64 16.70
CA LEU A 201 -2.43 -26.96 17.05
C LEU A 201 -3.43 -27.94 17.69
N LYS A 202 -3.57 -29.15 17.12
CA LYS A 202 -4.46 -30.19 17.65
C LYS A 202 -3.97 -30.74 18.98
N GLU A 203 -2.66 -30.96 19.12
CA GLU A 203 -2.02 -31.41 20.36
C GLU A 203 -2.29 -30.42 21.51
N GLU A 204 -2.18 -29.12 21.24
CA GLU A 204 -2.45 -28.05 22.22
C GLU A 204 -3.95 -27.78 22.43
N GLY A 205 -4.84 -28.59 21.85
CA GLY A 205 -6.28 -28.51 22.09
C GLY A 205 -7.02 -27.43 21.29
N THR A 206 -6.40 -26.86 20.25
CA THR A 206 -7.09 -25.92 19.37
C THR A 206 -8.27 -26.61 18.69
N SER A 207 -9.47 -26.03 18.81
CA SER A 207 -10.67 -26.66 18.27
C SER A 207 -10.60 -26.81 16.74
N ALA A 208 -11.09 -27.94 16.22
CA ALA A 208 -11.13 -28.18 14.79
C ALA A 208 -12.00 -27.13 14.04
N ALA A 209 -12.99 -26.53 14.71
CA ALA A 209 -13.80 -25.47 14.15
C ALA A 209 -13.00 -24.16 13.98
N ALA A 210 -12.16 -23.79 14.95
CA ALA A 210 -11.28 -22.63 14.83
C ALA A 210 -10.26 -22.83 13.70
N ILE A 211 -9.61 -23.99 13.64
CA ILE A 211 -8.65 -24.33 12.57
C ILE A 211 -9.33 -24.24 11.19
N ARG A 212 -10.56 -24.74 11.06
CA ARG A 212 -11.32 -24.64 9.79
C ARG A 212 -11.65 -23.19 9.44
N GLN A 213 -12.13 -22.39 10.39
CA GLN A 213 -12.43 -20.97 10.16
C GLN A 213 -11.17 -20.22 9.68
N THR A 214 -10.03 -20.43 10.33
CA THR A 214 -8.74 -19.85 9.90
C THR A 214 -8.35 -20.27 8.50
N ARG A 215 -8.46 -21.57 8.17
CA ARG A 215 -8.14 -22.06 6.82
C ARG A 215 -9.06 -21.47 5.76
N ASN A 216 -10.36 -21.34 6.04
CA ASN A 216 -11.29 -20.70 5.11
C ASN A 216 -10.94 -19.22 4.87
N ILE A 217 -10.53 -18.50 5.91
CA ILE A 217 -10.07 -17.12 5.77
C ILE A 217 -8.76 -17.06 4.96
N PHE A 218 -7.81 -17.96 5.22
CA PHE A 218 -6.57 -18.05 4.43
C PHE A 218 -6.84 -18.42 2.98
N ASP A 219 -7.79 -19.31 2.69
CA ASP A 219 -8.20 -19.66 1.33
C ASP A 219 -8.79 -18.44 0.61
N ALA A 220 -9.62 -17.64 1.29
CA ALA A 220 -10.13 -16.39 0.73
C ALA A 220 -9.02 -15.37 0.46
N ILE A 221 -8.08 -15.19 1.39
CA ILE A 221 -6.90 -14.33 1.18
C ILE A 221 -6.09 -14.82 -0.01
N ARG A 222 -5.81 -16.12 -0.09
CA ARG A 222 -5.08 -16.74 -1.20
C ARG A 222 -5.74 -16.45 -2.54
N ASN A 223 -7.07 -16.51 -2.62
CA ASN A 223 -7.78 -16.23 -3.86
C ASN A 223 -7.53 -14.80 -4.37
N GLU A 224 -7.38 -13.83 -3.48
CA GLU A 224 -7.04 -12.45 -3.87
C GLU A 224 -5.66 -12.36 -4.53
N PHE A 225 -4.74 -13.28 -4.22
CA PHE A 225 -3.45 -13.38 -4.91
C PHE A 225 -3.53 -14.21 -6.21
N LEU A 226 -4.52 -15.08 -6.36
CA LEU A 226 -4.76 -15.85 -7.59
C LEU A 226 -5.49 -15.03 -8.65
N PHE A 227 -6.32 -14.05 -8.24
CA PHE A 227 -6.99 -13.12 -9.17
C PHE A 227 -6.06 -12.02 -9.73
N HIS A 228 -4.76 -12.09 -9.42
CA HIS A 228 -3.68 -11.40 -10.15
C HIS A 228 -2.94 -12.34 -11.11
N GLU A 229 -3.60 -13.39 -11.62
CA GLU A 229 -3.20 -13.92 -12.94
C GLU A 229 -3.23 -12.74 -13.91
N GLU A 230 -2.10 -12.50 -14.60
CA GLU A 230 -1.95 -11.46 -15.62
C GLU A 230 -3.23 -11.39 -16.45
N GLU A 231 -3.98 -10.29 -16.35
CA GLU A 231 -5.03 -10.03 -17.33
C GLU A 231 -4.40 -10.22 -18.71
N PRO A 232 -5.06 -10.94 -19.64
CA PRO A 232 -4.49 -11.18 -20.95
C PRO A 232 -4.00 -9.84 -21.52
N PRO A 233 -2.78 -9.79 -22.09
CA PRO A 233 -2.12 -8.54 -22.43
C PRO A 233 -3.10 -7.62 -23.16
N VAL A 234 -3.45 -6.51 -22.52
CA VAL A 234 -4.37 -5.54 -23.10
C VAL A 234 -3.59 -4.76 -24.14
N ASP A 235 -3.96 -4.92 -25.40
CA ASP A 235 -3.35 -4.15 -26.47
C ASP A 235 -3.72 -2.66 -26.35
N PRO A 236 -2.75 -1.74 -26.53
CA PRO A 236 -3.06 -0.32 -26.54
C PRO A 236 -3.94 0.02 -27.74
N ILE A 237 -4.96 0.82 -27.49
CA ILE A 237 -5.90 1.37 -28.48
C ILE A 237 -5.24 2.55 -29.21
N PRO A 238 -5.48 2.72 -30.53
CA PRO A 238 -5.01 3.89 -31.26
C PRO A 238 -5.38 5.21 -30.61
N LEU A 239 -4.46 6.16 -30.65
CA LEU A 239 -4.62 7.51 -30.11
C LEU A 239 -4.61 8.51 -31.26
N VAL A 240 -5.68 9.28 -31.41
CA VAL A 240 -5.80 10.32 -32.44
C VAL A 240 -5.84 11.69 -31.78
N ILE A 241 -4.91 12.56 -32.17
CA ILE A 241 -4.98 13.99 -31.85
C ILE A 241 -5.61 14.72 -33.03
N ASP A 242 -6.80 15.28 -32.84
CA ASP A 242 -7.46 16.05 -33.90
C ASP A 242 -6.84 17.46 -34.08
N ASN A 243 -7.28 18.17 -35.11
CA ASN A 243 -6.80 19.52 -35.44
C ASN A 243 -7.16 20.59 -34.38
N LYS A 244 -8.00 20.26 -33.39
CA LYS A 244 -8.35 21.10 -32.24
C LYS A 244 -7.61 20.68 -30.97
N GLY A 245 -6.73 19.67 -31.05
CA GLY A 245 -6.01 19.12 -29.91
C GLY A 245 -6.90 18.31 -28.96
N LYS A 246 -7.98 17.71 -29.45
CA LYS A 246 -8.70 16.65 -28.70
C LYS A 246 -7.90 15.36 -28.75
N ILE A 247 -7.88 14.66 -27.63
CA ILE A 247 -7.17 13.40 -27.46
C ILE A 247 -8.22 12.28 -27.51
N LEU A 248 -8.32 11.60 -28.65
CA LEU A 248 -9.40 10.67 -28.97
C LEU A 248 -8.89 9.23 -29.00
N LEU A 249 -9.70 8.31 -28.51
CA LEU A 249 -9.52 6.87 -28.63
C LEU A 249 -10.66 6.35 -29.53
N PRO A 250 -10.48 6.35 -30.86
CA PRO A 250 -11.57 6.22 -31.82
C PRO A 250 -12.29 4.87 -31.74
N ASN A 251 -11.57 3.78 -31.45
CA ASN A 251 -12.17 2.44 -31.39
C ASN A 251 -13.23 2.32 -30.29
N ASN A 252 -13.15 3.15 -29.25
CA ASN A 252 -14.05 3.10 -28.09
C ASN A 252 -14.92 4.37 -27.99
N ASN A 253 -14.81 5.29 -28.94
CA ASN A 253 -15.50 6.59 -28.92
C ASN A 253 -15.26 7.39 -27.62
N LEU A 254 -14.05 7.29 -27.05
CA LEU A 254 -13.66 7.98 -25.81
C LEU A 254 -12.80 9.22 -26.12
N GLU A 255 -12.87 10.22 -25.24
CA GLU A 255 -12.01 11.42 -25.25
C GLU A 255 -11.31 11.56 -23.89
N ILE A 256 -9.98 11.62 -23.89
CA ILE A 256 -9.18 11.99 -22.71
C ILE A 256 -9.32 13.51 -22.52
N ARG A 257 -10.27 13.91 -21.65
CA ARG A 257 -10.61 15.32 -21.43
C ARG A 257 -9.65 15.96 -20.44
N LEU A 258 -8.75 16.79 -20.96
CA LEU A 258 -7.79 17.55 -20.19
C LEU A 258 -8.01 19.07 -20.35
N SER A 259 -7.66 19.85 -19.32
CA SER A 259 -7.60 21.32 -19.43
C SER A 259 -6.55 21.75 -20.48
N GLN A 260 -6.64 22.96 -21.03
CA GLN A 260 -5.69 23.41 -22.08
C GLN A 260 -4.22 23.31 -21.61
N LEU A 261 -3.93 23.63 -20.35
CA LEU A 261 -2.58 23.54 -19.80
C LEU A 261 -2.11 22.08 -19.68
N TYR A 262 -3.00 21.17 -19.30
CA TYR A 262 -2.69 19.76 -19.14
C TYR A 262 -2.49 19.10 -20.52
N LYS A 263 -3.33 19.47 -21.50
CA LYS A 263 -3.16 19.08 -22.91
C LYS A 263 -1.82 19.55 -23.46
N THR A 264 -1.37 20.75 -23.15
CA THR A 264 -0.05 21.23 -23.58
C THR A 264 1.07 20.29 -23.14
N LEU A 265 1.10 19.94 -21.85
CA LEU A 265 2.12 19.02 -21.34
C LEU A 265 2.02 17.64 -22.01
N TYR A 266 0.80 17.11 -22.13
CA TYR A 266 0.57 15.80 -22.70
C TYR A 266 0.98 15.71 -24.18
N LEU A 267 0.57 16.68 -25.00
CA LEU A 267 0.93 16.75 -26.42
C LEU A 267 2.43 16.96 -26.61
N PHE A 268 3.08 17.74 -25.75
CA PHE A 268 4.52 17.91 -25.77
C PHE A 268 5.25 16.59 -25.47
N LEU A 269 4.85 15.85 -24.44
CA LEU A 269 5.48 14.55 -24.13
C LEU A 269 5.16 13.49 -25.19
N LEU A 270 4.01 13.56 -25.86
CA LEU A 270 3.71 12.70 -27.00
C LEU A 270 4.65 12.96 -28.19
N SER A 271 5.13 14.20 -28.38
CA SER A 271 6.07 14.55 -29.44
C SER A 271 7.54 14.24 -29.10
N LYS A 272 7.82 13.76 -27.88
CA LYS A 272 9.16 13.36 -27.40
C LYS A 272 9.16 11.90 -26.93
N PRO A 273 9.18 10.92 -27.84
CA PRO A 273 9.13 9.49 -27.48
C PRO A 273 10.22 9.04 -26.50
N GLU A 274 11.41 9.63 -26.59
CA GLU A 274 12.56 9.41 -25.71
C GLU A 274 12.38 9.96 -24.29
N GLY A 275 11.35 10.78 -24.08
CA GLY A 275 11.08 11.46 -22.84
C GLY A 275 11.96 12.68 -22.59
N VAL A 276 11.57 13.47 -21.58
CA VAL A 276 12.24 14.71 -21.22
C VAL A 276 12.41 14.79 -19.70
N THR A 277 13.61 15.09 -19.22
CA THR A 277 13.83 15.34 -17.78
C THR A 277 13.23 16.69 -17.36
N LEU A 278 12.94 16.88 -16.07
CA LEU A 278 12.41 18.16 -15.60
C LEU A 278 13.37 19.33 -15.86
N ALA A 279 14.68 19.09 -15.79
CA ALA A 279 15.68 20.09 -16.12
C ALA A 279 15.59 20.53 -17.59
N GLN A 280 15.44 19.57 -18.51
CA GLN A 280 15.30 19.83 -19.94
C GLN A 280 13.96 20.50 -20.28
N LEU A 281 12.88 20.22 -19.53
CA LEU A 281 11.56 20.77 -19.80
C LEU A 281 11.56 22.31 -19.86
N SER A 282 12.33 22.96 -18.99
CA SER A 282 12.52 24.41 -18.97
C SER A 282 13.14 24.96 -20.27
N SER A 283 14.00 24.18 -20.93
CA SER A 283 14.65 24.55 -22.20
C SER A 283 13.67 24.48 -23.39
N HIS A 284 12.55 23.77 -23.23
CA HIS A 284 11.48 23.66 -24.23
C HIS A 284 10.34 24.67 -24.02
N ASN A 285 10.55 25.73 -23.24
CA ASN A 285 9.53 26.75 -22.96
C ASN A 285 8.87 27.34 -24.21
N ASN A 286 9.64 27.64 -25.24
CA ASN A 286 9.09 28.20 -26.48
C ASN A 286 8.16 27.21 -27.20
N GLU A 287 8.51 25.92 -27.20
CA GLU A 287 7.71 24.84 -27.80
C GLU A 287 6.41 24.64 -27.02
N LEU A 288 6.49 24.59 -25.68
CA LEU A 288 5.32 24.52 -24.80
C LEU A 288 4.40 25.74 -24.95
N ILE A 289 4.95 26.97 -25.04
CA ILE A 289 4.16 28.18 -25.28
C ILE A 289 3.44 28.11 -26.63
N ALA A 290 4.13 27.65 -27.68
CA ALA A 290 3.53 27.50 -29.00
C ALA A 290 2.34 26.53 -28.97
N ILE A 291 2.50 25.37 -28.31
CA ILE A 291 1.43 24.39 -28.14
C ILE A 291 0.25 25.00 -27.36
N TYR A 292 0.52 25.66 -26.23
CA TYR A 292 -0.51 26.27 -25.39
C TYR A 292 -1.30 27.36 -26.10
N ARG A 293 -0.63 28.22 -26.86
CA ARG A 293 -1.30 29.29 -27.63
C ARG A 293 -2.12 28.73 -28.79
N LYS A 294 -1.71 27.61 -29.39
CA LYS A 294 -2.54 26.93 -30.40
C LYS A 294 -3.82 26.34 -29.80
N LEU A 295 -3.74 25.77 -28.58
CA LEU A 295 -4.90 25.29 -27.83
C LEU A 295 -5.76 26.42 -27.25
N ARG A 296 -5.19 27.61 -27.05
CA ARG A 296 -5.86 28.80 -26.52
C ARG A 296 -5.48 30.07 -27.30
N PRO A 297 -5.99 30.27 -28.53
CA PRO A 297 -5.54 31.35 -29.41
C PRO A 297 -5.71 32.77 -28.85
N SER A 298 -6.69 32.98 -27.97
CA SER A 298 -6.99 34.28 -27.36
C SER A 298 -6.13 34.65 -26.16
N VAL A 299 -5.20 33.78 -25.71
CA VAL A 299 -4.36 34.07 -24.55
C VAL A 299 -3.29 35.12 -24.89
N ALA A 300 -3.10 36.10 -24.01
CA ALA A 300 -1.99 37.04 -24.11
C ALA A 300 -0.65 36.31 -23.95
N MET A 301 0.39 36.80 -24.65
CA MET A 301 1.71 36.17 -24.63
C MET A 301 2.30 36.12 -23.21
N GLU A 302 2.07 37.16 -22.42
CA GLU A 302 2.59 37.25 -21.05
C GLU A 302 1.95 36.19 -20.13
N ASP A 303 0.62 36.04 -20.18
CA ASP A 303 -0.10 35.01 -19.43
C ASP A 303 0.34 33.59 -19.83
N ALA A 304 0.63 33.38 -21.12
CA ALA A 304 1.16 32.11 -21.61
C ALA A 304 2.56 31.83 -21.05
N ARG A 305 3.45 32.84 -21.05
CA ARG A 305 4.80 32.73 -20.47
C ARG A 305 4.74 32.36 -18.99
N ILE A 306 3.94 33.06 -18.20
CA ILE A 306 3.81 32.80 -16.75
C ILE A 306 3.32 31.37 -16.49
N ARG A 307 2.27 30.93 -17.19
CA ARG A 307 1.70 29.58 -16.99
C ARG A 307 2.66 28.47 -17.40
N ILE A 308 3.36 28.64 -18.51
CA ILE A 308 4.33 27.64 -18.99
C ILE A 308 5.57 27.64 -18.11
N PHE A 309 6.06 28.80 -17.70
CA PHE A 309 7.18 28.91 -16.77
C PHE A 309 6.88 28.15 -15.47
N ASN A 310 5.72 28.37 -14.85
CA ASN A 310 5.32 27.66 -13.63
C ASN A 310 5.19 26.13 -13.83
N LEU A 311 4.84 25.69 -15.04
CA LEU A 311 4.75 24.28 -15.40
C LEU A 311 6.14 23.63 -15.59
N SER A 312 7.08 24.34 -16.22
CA SER A 312 8.35 23.77 -16.71
C SER A 312 9.57 24.06 -15.82
N HIS A 313 9.43 24.98 -14.86
CA HIS A 313 10.56 25.40 -14.03
C HIS A 313 11.06 24.24 -13.14
N PRO A 314 12.37 23.97 -13.06
CA PRO A 314 12.91 22.84 -12.30
C PRO A 314 12.63 22.92 -10.79
N SER A 315 12.55 24.14 -10.26
CA SER A 315 12.17 24.42 -8.86
C SER A 315 10.69 24.80 -8.70
N GLY A 316 9.88 24.60 -9.75
CA GLY A 316 8.47 24.95 -9.74
C GLY A 316 7.59 23.79 -9.28
N ASP A 317 6.53 24.09 -8.55
CA ASP A 317 5.58 23.09 -8.04
C ASP A 317 4.49 22.71 -9.05
N GLY A 318 4.57 23.19 -10.30
CA GLY A 318 3.51 23.00 -11.30
C GLY A 318 3.49 21.63 -11.97
N PHE A 319 4.66 21.06 -12.28
CA PHE A 319 4.76 19.83 -13.07
C PHE A 319 4.10 18.62 -12.40
N ASN A 320 4.50 18.31 -11.16
CA ASN A 320 4.06 17.09 -10.46
C ASN A 320 2.54 17.07 -10.21
N PRO A 321 1.89 18.15 -9.73
CA PRO A 321 0.44 18.20 -9.60
C PRO A 321 -0.29 18.08 -10.94
N ILE A 322 0.24 18.69 -12.01
CA ILE A 322 -0.36 18.59 -13.35
C ILE A 322 -0.25 17.16 -13.88
N ARG A 323 0.94 16.54 -13.79
CA ARG A 323 1.17 15.14 -14.13
C ARG A 323 0.22 14.22 -13.36
N SER A 324 0.12 14.39 -12.04
CA SER A 324 -0.76 13.58 -11.18
C SER A 324 -2.22 13.69 -11.62
N ARG A 325 -2.71 14.90 -11.94
CA ARG A 325 -4.08 15.11 -12.43
C ARG A 325 -4.32 14.53 -13.82
N ILE A 326 -3.33 14.58 -14.71
CA ILE A 326 -3.40 13.91 -16.03
C ILE A 326 -3.51 12.40 -15.83
N ASN A 327 -2.60 11.80 -15.07
CA ASN A 327 -2.59 10.36 -14.83
C ASN A 327 -3.88 9.90 -14.15
N LYS A 328 -4.40 10.67 -13.20
CA LYS A 328 -5.69 10.42 -12.56
C LYS A 328 -6.85 10.45 -13.56
N ALA A 329 -6.93 11.47 -14.42
CA ALA A 329 -7.98 11.57 -15.44
C ALA A 329 -7.93 10.41 -16.46
N ILE A 330 -6.74 9.92 -16.79
CA ILE A 330 -6.54 8.76 -17.66
C ILE A 330 -6.97 7.47 -16.96
N PHE A 331 -6.53 7.28 -15.71
CA PHE A 331 -6.91 6.13 -14.89
C PHE A 331 -8.43 6.06 -14.66
N GLU A 332 -9.07 7.17 -14.30
CA GLU A 332 -10.53 7.25 -14.12
C GLU A 332 -11.31 6.92 -15.40
N LEU A 333 -10.73 7.15 -16.58
CA LEU A 333 -11.37 6.88 -17.86
C LEU A 333 -11.15 5.44 -18.36
N LEU A 334 -9.94 4.90 -18.18
CA LEU A 334 -9.51 3.66 -18.85
C LEU A 334 -9.32 2.47 -17.90
N GLY A 335 -9.09 2.72 -16.61
CA GLY A 335 -8.67 1.69 -15.66
C GLY A 335 -7.30 1.09 -15.98
N ASP A 336 -6.70 0.39 -15.02
CA ASP A 336 -5.54 -0.47 -15.30
C ASP A 336 -6.05 -1.83 -15.86
N PRO A 337 -5.29 -2.52 -16.72
CA PRO A 337 -3.93 -2.17 -17.19
C PRO A 337 -3.89 -1.22 -18.39
N LEU A 338 -5.02 -0.90 -19.03
CA LEU A 338 -5.06 -0.08 -20.25
C LEU A 338 -4.49 1.33 -20.05
N ALA A 339 -4.73 1.94 -18.89
CA ALA A 339 -4.26 3.29 -18.57
C ALA A 339 -2.73 3.42 -18.58
N ASP A 340 -1.98 2.34 -18.30
CA ASP A 340 -0.52 2.37 -18.24
C ASP A 340 0.13 2.81 -19.55
N PHE A 341 -0.46 2.44 -20.70
CA PHE A 341 0.03 2.87 -22.01
C PHE A 341 -0.07 4.38 -22.24
N TYR A 342 -0.98 5.07 -21.54
CA TYR A 342 -1.30 6.48 -21.79
C TYR A 342 -0.86 7.42 -20.67
N LYS A 343 -0.57 6.89 -19.46
CA LYS A 343 -0.07 7.67 -18.32
C LYS A 343 1.32 8.24 -18.60
N ILE A 344 1.63 9.38 -17.97
CA ILE A 344 2.99 9.95 -17.97
C ILE A 344 3.84 9.17 -16.96
N CYS A 345 4.80 8.41 -17.47
CA CYS A 345 5.80 7.63 -16.74
C CYS A 345 7.07 8.45 -16.51
N GLY A 346 7.93 7.98 -15.60
CA GLY A 346 9.20 8.65 -15.23
C GLY A 346 9.26 9.09 -13.77
N SER A 347 10.44 9.54 -13.35
CA SER A 347 10.74 9.99 -11.98
C SER A 347 11.70 11.19 -12.01
N ALA A 348 11.99 11.83 -10.88
CA ALA A 348 12.89 12.99 -10.86
C ALA A 348 14.29 12.70 -11.44
N SER A 349 14.73 11.44 -11.35
CA SER A 349 16.04 10.98 -11.85
C SER A 349 15.99 10.40 -13.27
N ASN A 350 14.81 10.27 -13.89
CA ASN A 350 14.62 9.66 -15.20
C ASN A 350 13.78 10.57 -16.13
N PRO A 351 13.91 10.44 -17.46
CA PRO A 351 13.05 11.18 -18.39
C PRO A 351 11.56 10.86 -18.16
N TYR A 352 10.70 11.86 -18.31
CA TYR A 352 9.25 11.68 -18.34
C TYR A 352 8.77 11.42 -19.75
N TYR A 353 7.94 10.39 -19.95
CA TYR A 353 7.48 9.96 -21.27
C TYR A 353 6.10 9.30 -21.17
N ILE A 354 5.47 9.04 -22.32
CA ILE A 354 4.21 8.29 -22.42
C ILE A 354 4.51 6.98 -23.17
N PRO A 355 4.32 5.80 -22.56
CA PRO A 355 4.76 4.50 -23.09
C PRO A 355 3.84 3.92 -24.19
N ILE A 356 3.20 4.78 -24.99
CA ILE A 356 2.33 4.36 -26.08
C ILE A 356 3.15 3.99 -27.33
N PRO A 357 2.88 2.85 -27.99
CA PRO A 357 3.52 2.51 -29.26
C PRO A 357 3.24 3.57 -30.34
N ARG A 358 4.27 4.01 -31.05
CA ARG A 358 4.14 5.16 -31.97
C ARG A 358 3.40 4.83 -33.27
N ASN A 359 3.38 3.56 -33.65
CA ASN A 359 2.66 3.06 -34.82
C ASN A 359 1.12 3.19 -34.69
N ILE A 360 0.60 3.45 -33.48
CA ILE A 360 -0.83 3.61 -33.23
C ILE A 360 -1.20 5.06 -32.82
N VAL A 361 -0.26 6.01 -32.92
CA VAL A 361 -0.50 7.42 -32.63
C VAL A 361 -0.61 8.21 -33.94
N ASP A 362 -1.76 8.85 -34.15
CA ASP A 362 -2.01 9.74 -35.28
C ASP A 362 -2.17 11.18 -34.79
N ILE A 363 -1.16 12.00 -35.03
CA ILE A 363 -1.15 13.41 -34.65
C ILE A 363 -1.50 14.25 -35.87
N ARG A 364 -2.75 14.72 -35.94
CA ARG A 364 -3.24 15.61 -37.02
C ARG A 364 -3.10 17.09 -36.65
N TYR A 365 -2.10 17.36 -35.83
CA TYR A 365 -1.90 18.62 -35.12
C TYR A 365 -1.60 19.76 -36.08
#